data_AF-A0AAE1FEG8-F1
#
_entry.id   AF-A0AAE1FEG8-F1
#
_cell.length_a   1.000
_cell.length_b   1.000
_cell.length_c   1.000
_cell.angle_alpha   90.00
_cell.angle_beta   90.00
_cell.angle_gamma   90.00
#
_symmetry.space_group_name_H-M   'P 1'
#
loop_
_entity.id
_entity.type
_entity.pdbx_description
1 polymer ?
#
loop_
_entity_poly.entity_id
_entity_poly.type
_entity_poly.pdbx_seq_one_letter_code
_entity_poly.pdbx_strand_id
1 'polypeptide(L)'
;MMMEATLSLLLVLVVTTAAQTTSTCTNTDPCVLNCAGCTNQDLVHDPEDCHNYYMCFNEQPIPEMPLTCPDGEHFNYTTHQCVPGDECDGCVDMSAVCHYHCQENADQYPTHGDQFDCSTYTICNGEDDLITVTCPPDTPYYDGTRCQHDESKCCSCYPYCTLAQLGTLIFDPADCTKYYLCTDLGIPMNSGTCPDGEYFDPNSVQCSANVPCSTPSSCFNKVNPDGCISRYTCQKFGVEAKCRTQCLKEFYSCTTDNIGHTVEPLTCSGDLVFNPENNLCVPVDDCPFPSSFMSLNTTMLSRSVWG
;
A
#
# COMPACT_ATOMS: atom_id res chain seq x y z
N MET A 1 -75.10 3.59 18.22
CA MET A 1 -75.22 2.14 18.48
C MET A 1 -74.66 1.44 17.25
N MET A 2 -73.51 0.78 17.39
CA MET A 2 -72.76 0.06 16.31
C MET A 2 -72.17 1.00 15.22
N MET A 3 -70.87 0.98 14.87
CA MET A 3 -70.01 -0.09 14.32
C MET A 3 -70.43 -0.51 12.89
N GLU A 4 -69.58 -0.71 11.88
CA GLU A 4 -68.20 -0.25 11.55
C GLU A 4 -68.18 0.03 10.01
N ALA A 5 -67.11 0.37 9.28
CA ALA A 5 -65.67 0.53 9.55
C ALA A 5 -65.07 1.55 8.55
N THR A 6 -63.79 1.89 8.68
CA THR A 6 -63.01 2.62 7.65
C THR A 6 -61.68 1.94 7.38
N LEU A 7 -61.43 1.61 6.11
CA LEU A 7 -60.27 0.85 5.64
C LEU A 7 -59.00 1.73 5.58
N SER A 8 -58.19 1.72 6.62
CA SER A 8 -56.90 2.41 6.65
C SER A 8 -55.82 1.61 5.91
N LEU A 9 -55.43 2.08 4.72
CA LEU A 9 -54.38 1.50 3.90
C LEU A 9 -52.99 1.85 4.49
N LEU A 10 -52.39 0.94 5.27
CA LEU A 10 -50.99 1.09 5.68
C LEU A 10 -50.07 0.84 4.47
N LEU A 11 -49.44 1.91 3.99
CA LEU A 11 -48.33 1.83 3.03
C LEU A 11 -47.08 1.34 3.78
N VAL A 12 -46.89 0.03 3.86
CA VAL A 12 -45.64 -0.56 4.35
C VAL A 12 -44.57 -0.31 3.29
N LEU A 13 -43.69 0.66 3.54
CA LEU A 13 -42.42 0.79 2.84
C LEU A 13 -41.57 -0.45 3.14
N VAL A 14 -41.66 -1.44 2.24
CA VAL A 14 -40.72 -2.56 2.21
C VAL A 14 -39.39 -1.96 1.78
N VAL A 15 -38.54 -1.65 2.76
CA VAL A 15 -37.11 -1.42 2.52
C VAL A 15 -36.56 -2.75 2.06
N THR A 16 -36.46 -2.93 0.75
CA THR A 16 -35.75 -4.05 0.16
C THR A 16 -34.28 -3.87 0.51
N THR A 17 -33.83 -4.54 1.56
CA THR A 17 -32.42 -4.79 1.79
C THR A 17 -31.87 -5.40 0.52
N ALA A 18 -30.94 -4.71 -0.15
CA ALA A 18 -30.18 -5.32 -1.22
C ALA A 18 -29.54 -6.58 -0.62
N ALA A 19 -29.94 -7.75 -1.11
CA ALA A 19 -29.27 -8.98 -0.72
C ALA A 19 -27.83 -8.83 -1.21
N GLN A 20 -26.87 -8.91 -0.29
CA GLN A 20 -25.47 -9.07 -0.66
C GLN A 20 -25.38 -10.38 -1.44
N THR A 21 -25.33 -10.27 -2.76
CA THR A 21 -25.11 -11.40 -3.66
C THR A 21 -23.69 -11.87 -3.42
N THR A 22 -23.57 -12.92 -2.61
CA THR A 22 -22.33 -13.70 -2.50
C THR A 22 -21.97 -14.17 -3.91
N SER A 23 -20.79 -13.77 -4.38
CA SER A 23 -20.24 -14.16 -5.68
C SER A 23 -20.35 -15.68 -5.89
N THR A 24 -20.72 -16.09 -7.10
CA THR A 24 -20.73 -17.52 -7.49
C THR A 24 -19.46 -17.94 -8.21
N CYS A 25 -18.54 -17.00 -8.45
CA CYS A 25 -17.24 -17.24 -9.03
C CYS A 25 -16.45 -18.24 -8.19
N THR A 26 -15.90 -19.26 -8.83
CA THR A 26 -15.01 -20.25 -8.18
C THR A 26 -13.54 -20.09 -8.60
N ASN A 27 -13.19 -19.00 -9.29
CA ASN A 27 -11.79 -18.70 -9.59
C ASN A 27 -11.12 -18.18 -8.32
N THR A 28 -10.25 -18.98 -7.72
CA THR A 28 -9.41 -18.59 -6.58
C THR A 28 -7.92 -18.56 -6.95
N ASP A 29 -7.60 -18.32 -8.21
CA ASP A 29 -6.24 -18.17 -8.74
C ASP A 29 -5.97 -16.68 -9.04
N PRO A 30 -5.30 -15.94 -8.13
CA PRO A 30 -5.02 -14.52 -8.34
C PRO A 30 -3.93 -14.29 -9.39
N CYS A 31 -3.29 -15.34 -9.92
CA CYS A 31 -2.13 -15.29 -10.81
C CYS A 31 -2.50 -15.31 -12.30
N VAL A 32 -3.78 -15.50 -12.63
CA VAL A 32 -4.24 -15.64 -14.02
C VAL A 32 -5.53 -14.87 -14.23
N LEU A 33 -5.48 -13.79 -15.02
CA LEU A 33 -6.66 -13.03 -15.44
C LEU A 33 -7.59 -13.89 -16.29
N ASN A 34 -8.54 -14.57 -15.64
CA ASN A 34 -9.50 -15.46 -16.27
C ASN A 34 -10.85 -15.48 -15.52
N CYS A 35 -11.91 -15.80 -16.25
CA CYS A 35 -13.27 -15.92 -15.72
C CYS A 35 -13.78 -17.37 -15.70
N ALA A 36 -12.89 -18.36 -15.64
CA ALA A 36 -13.27 -19.76 -15.63
C ALA A 36 -13.99 -20.13 -14.33
N GLY A 37 -15.20 -20.69 -14.44
CA GLY A 37 -16.05 -20.96 -13.27
C GLY A 37 -16.73 -19.72 -12.68
N CYS A 38 -16.81 -18.63 -13.45
CA CYS A 38 -17.46 -17.37 -13.05
C CYS A 38 -18.52 -16.97 -14.08
N THR A 39 -19.56 -16.27 -13.62
CA THR A 39 -20.73 -15.87 -14.40
C THR A 39 -20.66 -14.41 -14.83
N ASN A 40 -21.61 -13.97 -15.65
CA ASN A 40 -21.65 -12.56 -16.07
C ASN A 40 -21.88 -11.65 -14.86
N GLN A 41 -21.06 -10.60 -14.74
CA GLN A 41 -20.99 -9.65 -13.61
C GLN A 41 -20.26 -10.16 -12.35
N ASP A 42 -19.81 -11.42 -12.30
CA ASP A 42 -18.84 -11.82 -11.28
C ASP A 42 -17.52 -11.05 -11.48
N LEU A 43 -16.80 -10.79 -10.38
CA LEU A 43 -15.58 -9.99 -10.36
C LEU A 43 -14.35 -10.89 -10.19
N VAL A 44 -13.28 -10.63 -10.93
CA VAL A 44 -12.01 -11.36 -10.84
C VAL A 44 -10.84 -10.40 -10.63
N HIS A 45 -9.85 -10.87 -9.87
CA HIS A 45 -8.65 -10.13 -9.51
C HIS A 45 -7.82 -9.72 -10.74
N ASP A 46 -7.23 -8.53 -10.69
CA ASP A 46 -6.20 -8.12 -11.65
C ASP A 46 -4.83 -8.65 -11.19
N PRO A 47 -4.18 -9.58 -11.91
CA PRO A 47 -2.90 -10.14 -11.52
C PRO A 47 -1.73 -9.13 -11.57
N GLU A 48 -1.92 -7.93 -12.12
CA GLU A 48 -0.89 -6.88 -12.18
C GLU A 48 -1.11 -5.77 -11.11
N ASP A 49 -2.31 -5.65 -10.53
CA ASP A 49 -2.62 -4.67 -9.46
C ASP A 49 -3.77 -5.16 -8.56
N CYS A 50 -3.47 -5.53 -7.30
CA CYS A 50 -4.48 -5.98 -6.32
C CYS A 50 -5.63 -5.00 -6.05
N HIS A 51 -5.47 -3.72 -6.35
CA HIS A 51 -6.54 -2.74 -6.15
C HIS A 51 -7.45 -2.66 -7.39
N ASN A 52 -7.05 -3.26 -8.51
CA ASN A 52 -7.89 -3.41 -9.68
C ASN A 52 -8.55 -4.79 -9.73
N TYR A 53 -9.66 -4.84 -10.43
CA TYR A 53 -10.40 -6.05 -10.74
C TYR A 53 -11.17 -5.87 -12.04
N TYR A 54 -11.56 -6.99 -12.64
CA TYR A 54 -12.29 -7.02 -13.90
C TYR A 54 -13.65 -7.67 -13.72
N MET A 55 -14.62 -7.18 -14.49
CA MET A 55 -15.93 -7.80 -14.59
C MET A 55 -15.93 -8.89 -15.65
N CYS A 56 -16.44 -10.07 -15.31
CA CYS A 56 -16.62 -11.16 -16.24
C CYS A 56 -17.84 -10.95 -17.15
N PHE A 57 -17.66 -11.18 -18.45
CA PHE A 57 -18.72 -11.18 -19.45
C PHE A 57 -18.47 -12.27 -20.51
N ASN A 58 -19.42 -13.20 -20.66
CA ASN A 58 -19.31 -14.39 -21.51
C ASN A 58 -18.04 -15.21 -21.24
N GLU A 59 -17.78 -15.53 -19.97
CA GLU A 59 -16.61 -16.31 -19.52
C GLU A 59 -15.25 -15.66 -19.81
N GLN A 60 -15.21 -14.36 -20.15
CA GLN A 60 -13.99 -13.57 -20.36
C GLN A 60 -13.99 -12.29 -19.51
N PRO A 61 -12.83 -11.83 -19.01
CA PRO A 61 -12.70 -10.49 -18.43
C PRO A 61 -12.71 -9.42 -19.55
N ILE A 62 -12.75 -8.14 -19.16
CA ILE A 62 -12.65 -6.99 -20.07
C ILE A 62 -11.38 -6.18 -19.72
N PRO A 63 -10.18 -6.57 -20.22
CA PRO A 63 -8.92 -5.99 -19.78
C PRO A 63 -8.78 -4.49 -20.08
N GLU A 64 -9.47 -3.97 -21.10
CA GLU A 64 -9.42 -2.56 -21.47
C GLU A 64 -10.22 -1.64 -20.53
N MET A 65 -10.87 -2.20 -19.50
CA MET A 65 -11.69 -1.47 -18.54
C MET A 65 -11.52 -2.04 -17.12
N PRO A 66 -10.34 -1.87 -16.48
CA PRO A 66 -10.14 -2.18 -15.07
C PRO A 66 -11.07 -1.33 -14.21
N LEU A 67 -11.57 -1.94 -13.14
CA LEU A 67 -12.30 -1.28 -12.06
C LEU A 67 -11.38 -1.23 -10.85
N THR A 68 -11.24 -0.06 -10.22
CA THR A 68 -10.40 0.11 -9.02
C THR A 68 -11.26 0.05 -7.76
N CYS A 69 -10.71 -0.52 -6.69
CA CYS A 69 -11.28 -0.47 -5.36
C CYS A 69 -11.23 0.95 -4.77
N PRO A 70 -12.07 1.26 -3.75
CA PRO A 70 -11.93 2.50 -2.99
C PRO A 70 -10.55 2.64 -2.32
N ASP A 71 -10.09 3.88 -2.13
CA ASP A 71 -8.83 4.17 -1.44
C ASP A 71 -8.76 3.48 -0.06
N GLY A 72 -7.71 2.68 0.19
CA GLY A 72 -7.55 1.88 1.41
C GLY A 72 -8.29 0.53 1.44
N GLU A 73 -8.75 0.05 0.28
CA GLU A 73 -9.28 -1.30 0.07
C GLU A 73 -8.53 -2.01 -1.09
N HIS A 74 -8.24 -3.31 -0.93
CA HIS A 74 -7.75 -4.17 -2.01
C HIS A 74 -8.82 -5.18 -2.44
N PHE A 75 -8.74 -5.69 -3.67
CA PHE A 75 -9.63 -6.73 -4.16
C PHE A 75 -9.22 -8.11 -3.63
N ASN A 76 -10.00 -8.64 -2.69
CA ASN A 76 -9.77 -9.98 -2.16
C ASN A 76 -10.32 -11.03 -3.14
N TYR A 77 -9.41 -11.75 -3.80
CA TYR A 77 -9.75 -12.76 -4.81
C TYR A 77 -10.53 -13.97 -4.26
N THR A 78 -10.54 -14.19 -2.94
CA THR A 78 -11.28 -15.30 -2.30
C THR A 78 -12.74 -14.92 -1.99
N THR A 79 -13.00 -13.66 -1.65
CA THR A 79 -14.37 -13.15 -1.41
C THR A 79 -14.99 -12.50 -2.65
N HIS A 80 -14.18 -12.19 -3.67
CA HIS A 80 -14.54 -11.42 -4.87
C HIS A 80 -15.07 -10.01 -4.56
N GLN A 81 -14.49 -9.36 -3.56
CA GLN A 81 -14.90 -8.04 -3.07
C GLN A 81 -13.68 -7.20 -2.71
N CYS A 82 -13.81 -5.88 -2.85
CA CYS A 82 -12.90 -4.95 -2.17
C CYS A 82 -13.09 -5.10 -0.66
N VAL A 83 -11.98 -5.22 0.08
CA VAL A 83 -11.98 -5.34 1.54
C VAL A 83 -10.97 -4.36 2.16
N PRO A 84 -11.24 -3.81 3.36
CA PRO A 84 -10.35 -2.86 4.01
C PRO A 84 -8.98 -3.45 4.36
N GLY A 85 -7.96 -2.59 4.29
CA GLY A 85 -6.56 -2.94 4.50
C GLY A 85 -5.88 -3.31 3.19
N ASP A 86 -4.58 -3.56 3.27
CA ASP A 86 -3.68 -3.43 2.12
C ASP A 86 -2.65 -4.59 2.04
N GLU A 87 -3.00 -5.71 2.67
CA GLU A 87 -2.33 -7.00 2.46
C GLU A 87 -2.80 -7.58 1.12
N CYS A 88 -2.09 -7.19 0.04
CA CYS A 88 -2.29 -7.73 -1.30
C CYS A 88 -1.87 -9.21 -1.38
N ASP A 89 -2.76 -10.07 -0.90
CA ASP A 89 -2.63 -11.53 -0.92
C ASP A 89 -2.81 -12.03 -2.36
N GLY A 90 -1.74 -12.53 -3.00
CA GLY A 90 -1.81 -13.09 -4.35
C GLY A 90 -0.53 -12.95 -5.18
N CYS A 91 -0.70 -13.07 -6.49
CA CYS A 91 0.36 -13.00 -7.49
C CYS A 91 0.48 -11.61 -8.14
N VAL A 92 0.15 -10.55 -7.41
CA VAL A 92 0.27 -9.17 -7.91
C VAL A 92 1.70 -8.93 -8.34
N ASP A 93 1.93 -8.88 -9.65
CA ASP A 93 3.27 -8.71 -10.16
C ASP A 93 3.66 -7.23 -10.12
N MET A 94 3.99 -6.74 -8.93
CA MET A 94 4.59 -5.40 -8.79
C MET A 94 5.90 -5.28 -9.60
N SER A 95 6.48 -6.37 -10.13
CA SER A 95 7.57 -6.31 -11.12
C SER A 95 7.16 -5.74 -12.47
N ALA A 96 5.89 -5.88 -12.86
CA ALA A 96 5.37 -5.33 -14.10
C ALA A 96 5.36 -3.79 -14.06
N VAL A 97 5.22 -3.21 -12.87
CA VAL A 97 4.99 -1.76 -12.66
C VAL A 97 6.20 -1.06 -12.01
N CYS A 98 6.79 -1.64 -10.96
CA CYS A 98 7.89 -1.07 -10.20
C CYS A 98 9.26 -1.49 -10.74
N HIS A 99 9.70 -0.83 -11.81
CA HIS A 99 11.06 -0.94 -12.34
C HIS A 99 12.03 -0.05 -11.54
N TYR A 100 13.30 -0.45 -11.47
CA TYR A 100 14.39 0.29 -10.80
C TYR A 100 15.60 0.56 -11.70
N HIS A 101 15.52 0.16 -12.97
CA HIS A 101 16.53 0.44 -14.00
C HIS A 101 15.83 0.65 -15.33
N CYS A 102 16.41 1.48 -16.20
CA CYS A 102 15.95 1.60 -17.58
C CYS A 102 16.16 0.26 -18.32
N GLN A 103 15.11 -0.28 -18.94
CA GLN A 103 15.22 -1.46 -19.79
C GLN A 103 15.77 -1.08 -21.18
N GLU A 104 16.30 -2.06 -21.93
CA GLU A 104 16.83 -1.83 -23.30
C GLU A 104 15.79 -1.21 -24.26
N ASN A 105 14.50 -1.39 -23.97
CA ASN A 105 13.38 -0.71 -24.63
C ASN A 105 12.82 0.42 -23.76
N ALA A 106 13.58 1.51 -23.56
CA ALA A 106 13.14 2.68 -22.78
C ALA A 106 11.85 3.33 -23.32
N ASP A 107 11.48 3.09 -24.59
CA ASP A 107 10.18 3.49 -25.17
C ASP A 107 8.98 2.80 -24.48
N GLN A 108 9.19 1.62 -23.86
CA GLN A 108 8.17 0.88 -23.12
C GLN A 108 8.15 1.27 -21.63
N TYR A 109 9.31 1.56 -21.06
CA TYR A 109 9.48 1.99 -19.67
C TYR A 109 10.28 3.31 -19.63
N PRO A 110 9.63 4.46 -19.93
CA PRO A 110 10.29 5.75 -20.01
C PRO A 110 10.69 6.30 -18.64
N THR A 111 10.29 5.63 -17.56
CA THR A 111 10.50 6.03 -16.17
C THR A 111 10.69 4.80 -15.27
N HIS A 112 11.41 4.98 -14.16
CA HIS A 112 11.56 3.98 -13.10
C HIS A 112 11.55 4.65 -11.71
N GLY A 113 11.06 3.97 -10.67
CA GLY A 113 11.00 4.53 -9.31
C GLY A 113 12.35 4.51 -8.61
N ASP A 114 12.52 5.27 -7.52
CA ASP A 114 13.65 5.05 -6.62
C ASP A 114 13.32 3.93 -5.61
N GLN A 115 14.23 2.96 -5.49
CA GLN A 115 14.12 1.79 -4.61
C GLN A 115 14.01 2.12 -3.12
N PHE A 116 14.38 3.33 -2.69
CA PHE A 116 14.40 3.77 -1.30
C PHE A 116 13.66 5.10 -1.04
N ASP A 117 13.37 5.90 -2.07
CA ASP A 117 12.59 7.15 -1.95
C ASP A 117 11.40 7.20 -2.92
N CYS A 118 10.26 6.75 -2.42
CA CYS A 118 8.98 6.76 -3.11
C CYS A 118 8.51 8.12 -3.65
N SER A 119 9.04 9.22 -3.12
CA SER A 119 8.75 10.56 -3.61
C SER A 119 9.57 10.95 -4.84
N THR A 120 10.40 10.04 -5.36
CA THR A 120 11.25 10.28 -6.52
C THR A 120 11.18 9.17 -7.55
N TYR A 121 11.34 9.57 -8.82
CA TYR A 121 11.46 8.68 -9.96
C TYR A 121 12.46 9.26 -10.96
N THR A 122 12.97 8.42 -11.85
CA THR A 122 13.94 8.82 -12.88
C THR A 122 13.33 8.64 -14.26
N ILE A 123 13.50 9.64 -15.14
CA ILE A 123 13.14 9.55 -16.57
C ILE A 123 14.32 8.98 -17.35
N CYS A 124 14.05 7.95 -18.15
CA CYS A 124 15.00 7.24 -19.01
C CYS A 124 15.08 7.92 -20.40
N ASN A 125 16.22 8.53 -20.73
CA ASN A 125 16.50 9.10 -22.06
C ASN A 125 17.70 8.41 -22.72
N GLY A 126 17.57 7.13 -23.05
CA GLY A 126 18.70 6.30 -23.50
C GLY A 126 19.66 5.93 -22.36
N GLU A 127 20.90 5.57 -22.68
CA GLU A 127 21.85 5.00 -21.71
C GLU A 127 22.41 5.99 -20.67
N ASP A 128 22.49 7.30 -20.97
CA ASP A 128 23.31 8.25 -20.18
C ASP A 128 22.56 9.45 -19.54
N ASP A 129 21.42 9.91 -20.07
CA ASP A 129 20.70 11.11 -19.57
C ASP A 129 19.54 10.76 -18.62
N LEU A 130 19.90 10.44 -17.36
CA LEU A 130 18.95 10.18 -16.27
C LEU A 130 18.54 11.49 -15.57
N ILE A 131 17.24 11.79 -15.55
CA ILE A 131 16.68 12.94 -14.82
C ILE A 131 15.85 12.43 -13.64
N THR A 132 16.35 12.58 -12.41
CA THR A 132 15.57 12.34 -11.19
C THR A 132 14.58 13.49 -10.97
N VAL A 133 13.32 13.15 -10.75
CA VAL A 133 12.20 14.06 -10.53
C VAL A 133 11.54 13.71 -9.19
N THR A 134 11.29 14.73 -8.37
CA THR A 134 10.49 14.60 -7.16
C THR A 134 9.02 14.79 -7.48
N CYS A 135 8.17 13.91 -6.95
CA CYS A 135 6.73 14.01 -7.09
C CYS A 135 6.15 15.27 -6.39
N PRO A 136 5.06 15.87 -6.93
CA PRO A 136 4.38 17.00 -6.30
C PRO A 136 3.89 16.68 -4.87
N PRO A 137 3.81 17.67 -3.94
CA PRO A 137 3.38 17.43 -2.57
C PRO A 137 1.94 16.91 -2.42
N ASP A 138 1.06 17.23 -3.37
CA ASP A 138 -0.32 16.72 -3.45
C ASP A 138 -0.37 15.26 -3.92
N THR A 139 0.51 14.86 -4.83
CA THR A 139 0.65 13.48 -5.31
C THR A 139 2.03 12.89 -4.93
N PRO A 140 2.37 12.65 -3.66
CA PRO A 140 3.77 12.46 -3.27
C PRO A 140 4.33 11.04 -3.49
N TYR A 141 3.58 10.10 -4.07
CA TYR A 141 4.01 8.71 -4.29
C TYR A 141 4.11 8.35 -5.76
N TYR A 142 5.24 7.79 -6.18
CA TYR A 142 5.39 7.30 -7.55
C TYR A 142 4.86 5.86 -7.69
N ASP A 143 3.85 5.66 -8.56
CA ASP A 143 3.15 4.39 -8.79
C ASP A 143 3.84 3.45 -9.82
N GLY A 144 5.07 3.76 -10.21
CA GLY A 144 5.78 3.07 -11.30
C GLY A 144 5.55 3.71 -12.68
N THR A 145 4.47 4.48 -12.85
CA THR A 145 4.14 5.21 -14.09
C THR A 145 3.99 6.73 -13.90
N ARG A 146 3.50 7.19 -12.75
CA ARG A 146 3.14 8.58 -12.44
C ARG A 146 3.09 8.82 -10.93
N CYS A 147 3.04 10.09 -10.55
CA CYS A 147 2.83 10.50 -9.16
C CYS A 147 1.35 10.42 -8.77
N GLN A 148 1.00 9.84 -7.61
CA GLN A 148 -0.35 9.62 -7.08
C GLN A 148 -0.48 10.06 -5.61
N HIS A 149 -1.73 10.18 -5.12
CA HIS A 149 -2.04 10.42 -3.70
C HIS A 149 -2.03 9.12 -2.88
N ASP A 150 -2.27 7.98 -3.53
CA ASP A 150 -2.37 6.66 -2.90
C ASP A 150 -0.98 6.11 -2.58
N GLU A 151 -0.73 5.90 -1.29
CA GLU A 151 0.53 5.49 -0.70
C GLU A 151 0.74 3.98 -0.79
N SER A 152 -0.32 3.18 -0.99
CA SER A 152 -0.22 1.73 -1.22
C SER A 152 0.46 1.40 -2.55
N LYS A 153 0.37 2.32 -3.54
CA LYS A 153 0.96 2.20 -4.89
C LYS A 153 2.46 2.46 -4.93
N CYS A 154 3.05 2.77 -3.78
CA CYS A 154 4.40 3.26 -3.65
C CYS A 154 5.47 2.29 -4.19
N CYS A 155 6.09 2.59 -5.33
CA CYS A 155 7.17 1.78 -5.91
C CYS A 155 8.52 1.93 -5.20
N SER A 156 8.58 1.84 -3.87
CA SER A 156 9.83 1.77 -3.11
C SER A 156 9.85 0.57 -2.16
N CYS A 157 11.03 0.11 -1.77
CA CYS A 157 11.21 -0.89 -0.73
C CYS A 157 10.62 -2.27 -1.04
N TYR A 158 10.69 -2.66 -2.32
CA TYR A 158 10.49 -4.02 -2.81
C TYR A 158 11.85 -4.60 -3.25
N PRO A 159 12.11 -5.90 -2.99
CA PRO A 159 13.29 -6.57 -3.53
C PRO A 159 13.18 -6.62 -5.06
N TYR A 160 14.28 -6.43 -5.79
CA TYR A 160 14.27 -6.47 -7.25
C TYR A 160 15.52 -7.13 -7.82
N CYS A 161 15.31 -8.01 -8.79
CA CYS A 161 16.31 -8.81 -9.47
C CYS A 161 16.61 -8.24 -10.86
N THR A 162 17.85 -7.82 -11.05
CA THR A 162 18.41 -7.43 -12.35
C THR A 162 19.02 -8.63 -13.08
N LEU A 163 19.33 -8.46 -14.37
CA LEU A 163 20.09 -9.44 -15.17
C LEU A 163 21.41 -9.87 -14.51
N ALA A 164 22.07 -8.94 -13.81
CA ALA A 164 23.33 -9.20 -13.10
C ALA A 164 23.15 -10.04 -11.82
N GLN A 165 21.92 -10.17 -11.32
CA GLN A 165 21.57 -10.87 -10.08
C GLN A 165 20.88 -12.23 -10.31
N LEU A 166 20.63 -12.64 -11.56
CA LEU A 166 20.03 -13.95 -11.83
C LEU A 166 20.90 -15.10 -11.30
N GLY A 167 20.29 -15.98 -10.51
CA GLY A 167 20.94 -17.12 -9.85
C GLY A 167 21.67 -16.80 -8.54
N THR A 168 21.64 -15.56 -8.04
CA THR A 168 22.16 -15.20 -6.72
C THR A 168 21.05 -14.84 -5.72
N LEU A 169 21.41 -14.77 -4.44
CA LEU A 169 20.56 -14.17 -3.40
C LEU A 169 20.74 -12.64 -3.38
N ILE A 170 19.67 -11.92 -3.07
CA ILE A 170 19.65 -10.49 -2.77
C ILE A 170 19.02 -10.24 -1.40
N PHE A 171 19.31 -9.11 -0.76
CA PHE A 171 18.72 -8.73 0.52
C PHE A 171 17.26 -8.25 0.35
N ASP A 172 16.46 -8.36 1.41
CA ASP A 172 15.19 -7.63 1.52
C ASP A 172 15.47 -6.17 1.92
N PRO A 173 15.05 -5.16 1.15
CA PRO A 173 15.35 -3.75 1.44
C PRO A 173 14.60 -3.18 2.64
N ALA A 174 13.56 -3.86 3.13
CA ALA A 174 12.78 -3.50 4.32
C ALA A 174 13.16 -4.33 5.56
N ASP A 175 13.66 -5.56 5.38
CA ASP A 175 13.98 -6.51 6.46
C ASP A 175 15.39 -7.11 6.34
N CYS A 176 16.34 -6.58 7.10
CA CYS A 176 17.73 -7.05 7.16
C CYS A 176 17.90 -8.57 7.48
N THR A 177 16.87 -9.24 8.01
CA THR A 177 16.88 -10.68 8.32
C THR A 177 16.45 -11.53 7.13
N LYS A 178 15.88 -10.94 6.07
CA LYS A 178 15.38 -11.64 4.90
C LYS A 178 16.25 -11.45 3.67
N TYR A 179 16.11 -12.41 2.76
CA TYR A 179 16.76 -12.42 1.47
C TYR A 179 15.88 -13.14 0.46
N TYR A 180 16.20 -13.00 -0.83
CA TYR A 180 15.45 -13.60 -1.92
C TYR A 180 16.37 -14.23 -2.96
N LEU A 181 15.97 -15.37 -3.53
CA LEU A 181 16.64 -15.97 -4.68
C LEU A 181 16.08 -15.40 -5.98
N CYS A 182 16.94 -14.74 -6.74
CA CYS A 182 16.60 -14.22 -8.07
C CYS A 182 16.59 -15.34 -9.11
N THR A 183 15.40 -15.91 -9.38
CA THR A 183 15.20 -16.91 -10.43
C THR A 183 14.80 -16.32 -11.78
N ASP A 184 14.23 -15.12 -11.76
CA ASP A 184 13.85 -14.33 -12.94
C ASP A 184 14.09 -12.83 -12.66
N LEU A 185 13.85 -11.97 -13.65
CA LEU A 185 13.89 -10.52 -13.50
C LEU A 185 12.68 -10.02 -12.70
N GLY A 186 12.83 -8.87 -12.04
CA GLY A 186 11.74 -8.26 -11.27
C GLY A 186 11.74 -8.64 -9.79
N ILE A 187 10.58 -8.56 -9.15
CA ILE A 187 10.40 -8.83 -7.73
C ILE A 187 10.41 -10.36 -7.49
N PRO A 188 11.37 -10.88 -6.71
CA PRO A 188 11.48 -12.31 -6.49
C PRO A 188 10.43 -12.84 -5.50
N MET A 189 9.75 -13.92 -5.88
CA MET A 189 8.83 -14.66 -4.99
C MET A 189 9.56 -15.57 -3.98
N ASN A 190 10.81 -15.96 -4.28
CA ASN A 190 11.54 -17.00 -3.53
C ASN A 190 12.28 -16.42 -2.31
N SER A 191 11.57 -16.09 -1.24
CA SER A 191 12.14 -15.54 0.00
C SER A 191 12.79 -16.59 0.91
N GLY A 192 13.72 -16.16 1.76
CA GLY A 192 14.23 -16.88 2.92
C GLY A 192 14.57 -15.93 4.08
N THR A 193 14.75 -16.49 5.27
CA THR A 193 15.14 -15.74 6.49
C THR A 193 16.45 -16.27 7.03
N CYS A 194 17.29 -15.40 7.56
CA CYS A 194 18.52 -15.73 8.26
C CYS A 194 18.25 -16.38 9.63
N PRO A 195 19.20 -17.17 10.15
CA PRO A 195 19.14 -17.68 11.52
C PRO A 195 19.05 -16.57 12.57
N ASP A 196 18.48 -16.88 13.74
CA ASP A 196 18.34 -15.92 14.84
C ASP A 196 19.68 -15.26 15.23
N GLY A 197 19.74 -13.93 15.10
CA GLY A 197 20.95 -13.13 15.40
C GLY A 197 21.94 -12.99 14.25
N GLU A 198 21.63 -13.54 13.08
CA GLU A 198 22.34 -13.29 11.82
C GLU A 198 21.52 -12.39 10.89
N TYR A 199 22.21 -11.64 10.03
CA TYR A 199 21.59 -10.75 9.04
C TYR A 199 22.25 -10.97 7.68
N PHE A 200 21.53 -10.67 6.60
CA PHE A 200 22.03 -10.95 5.26
C PHE A 200 23.09 -9.93 4.84
N ASP A 201 24.30 -10.40 4.54
CA ASP A 201 25.39 -9.57 3.99
C ASP A 201 25.37 -9.63 2.46
N PRO A 202 25.01 -8.54 1.75
CA PRO A 202 24.99 -8.52 0.29
C PRO A 202 26.38 -8.63 -0.35
N ASN A 203 27.48 -8.44 0.40
CA ASN A 203 28.84 -8.55 -0.11
C ASN A 203 29.31 -10.01 -0.20
N SER A 204 28.92 -10.84 0.78
CA SER A 204 29.23 -12.27 0.81
C SER A 204 28.08 -13.17 0.35
N VAL A 205 26.89 -12.60 0.14
CA VAL A 205 25.67 -13.30 -0.32
C VAL A 205 25.24 -14.38 0.70
N GLN A 206 25.44 -14.12 1.98
CA GLN A 206 25.22 -15.07 3.08
C GLN A 206 24.73 -14.37 4.34
N CYS A 207 24.06 -15.13 5.21
CA CYS A 207 23.74 -14.70 6.57
C CYS A 207 25.00 -14.66 7.43
N SER A 208 25.12 -13.64 8.28
CA SER A 208 26.27 -13.44 9.15
C SER A 208 25.89 -12.64 10.40
N ALA A 209 26.35 -13.09 11.57
CA ALA A 209 26.24 -12.34 12.83
C ALA A 209 27.23 -11.16 12.92
N ASN A 210 28.14 -11.00 11.93
CA ASN A 210 29.17 -9.97 11.94
C ASN A 210 28.80 -8.69 11.17
N VAL A 211 27.69 -8.71 10.43
CA VAL A 211 27.09 -7.50 9.84
C VAL A 211 25.96 -7.00 10.75
N PRO A 212 25.80 -5.68 10.94
CA PRO A 212 24.68 -5.16 11.71
C PRO A 212 23.40 -5.15 10.86
N CYS A 213 22.24 -5.32 11.51
CA CYS A 213 20.93 -4.95 10.94
C CYS A 213 20.83 -3.42 10.81
N SER A 214 21.58 -2.85 9.87
CA SER A 214 21.69 -1.41 9.65
C SER A 214 22.11 -1.05 8.22
N THR A 215 22.58 -2.02 7.43
CA THR A 215 23.05 -1.80 6.05
C THR A 215 22.81 -3.05 5.19
N PRO A 216 22.05 -3.00 4.08
CA PRO A 216 21.24 -1.89 3.56
C PRO A 216 19.75 -2.22 3.66
N SER A 217 19.19 -2.20 4.88
CA SER A 217 17.76 -1.85 5.04
C SER A 217 17.61 -0.33 4.79
N SER A 218 17.95 0.08 3.56
CA SER A 218 17.99 1.49 3.11
C SER A 218 16.59 2.09 3.04
N CYS A 219 15.55 1.25 3.02
CA CYS A 219 14.19 1.67 3.31
C CYS A 219 14.02 2.00 4.79
N PHE A 220 14.57 3.14 5.20
CA PHE A 220 14.14 3.80 6.41
C PHE A 220 12.74 4.35 6.19
N ASN A 221 11.92 4.33 7.24
CA ASN A 221 10.60 4.94 7.19
C ASN A 221 9.71 4.33 6.11
N LYS A 222 9.79 2.99 5.91
CA LYS A 222 8.84 2.28 5.04
C LYS A 222 7.43 2.66 5.48
N VAL A 223 6.68 3.22 4.54
CA VAL A 223 5.27 3.45 4.79
C VAL A 223 4.56 2.11 4.67
N ASN A 224 3.71 1.81 5.63
CA ASN A 224 2.92 0.60 5.58
C ASN A 224 1.71 0.83 4.67
N PRO A 225 1.11 -0.26 4.15
CA PRO A 225 -0.33 -0.40 3.95
C PRO A 225 -1.23 0.77 4.40
N ASP A 226 -1.30 1.06 5.71
CA ASP A 226 -2.21 2.05 6.32
C ASP A 226 -1.90 3.55 6.03
N GLY A 227 -0.96 3.84 5.12
CA GLY A 227 -0.47 5.19 4.84
C GLY A 227 0.39 5.77 5.97
N CYS A 228 0.83 4.94 6.91
CA CYS A 228 1.58 5.37 8.09
C CYS A 228 2.91 4.64 8.23
N ILE A 229 3.91 5.37 8.68
CA ILE A 229 5.21 4.83 9.07
C ILE A 229 5.08 4.35 10.51
N SER A 230 5.09 3.04 10.74
CA SER A 230 5.04 2.48 12.09
C SER A 230 6.39 2.51 12.82
N ARG A 231 7.49 2.42 12.07
CA ARG A 231 8.86 2.39 12.60
C ARG A 231 9.72 3.46 11.92
N TYR A 232 9.92 4.58 12.61
CA TYR A 232 10.62 5.72 12.05
C TYR A 232 12.09 5.76 12.49
N THR A 233 13.01 5.85 11.53
CA THR A 233 14.44 6.12 11.73
C THR A 233 14.77 7.55 11.31
N CYS A 234 15.36 8.30 12.23
CA CYS A 234 15.65 9.72 12.01
C CYS A 234 16.78 9.92 11.00
N GLN A 235 16.50 10.62 9.90
CA GLN A 235 17.48 10.92 8.84
C GLN A 235 18.03 12.36 8.92
N LYS A 236 17.24 13.30 9.44
CA LYS A 236 17.57 14.73 9.58
C LYS A 236 16.94 15.28 10.86
N PHE A 237 17.45 16.41 11.36
CA PHE A 237 16.83 17.14 12.47
C PHE A 237 15.47 17.70 12.02
N GLY A 238 14.43 17.54 12.85
CA GLY A 238 13.08 18.05 12.57
C GLY A 238 11.98 17.29 13.28
N VAL A 239 10.74 17.59 12.94
CA VAL A 239 9.55 16.78 13.26
C VAL A 239 8.87 16.38 11.96
N GLU A 240 8.31 15.18 11.93
CA GLU A 240 7.78 14.53 10.72
C GLU A 240 6.49 13.80 11.07
N ALA A 241 5.48 13.83 10.20
CA ALA A 241 4.20 13.19 10.46
C ALA A 241 4.33 11.65 10.52
N LYS A 242 3.49 10.98 11.32
CA LYS A 242 3.41 9.51 11.28
C LYS A 242 2.84 9.00 9.95
N CYS A 243 1.92 9.76 9.36
CA CYS A 243 1.26 9.47 8.09
C CYS A 243 1.26 10.78 7.30
N ARG A 244 1.64 10.77 6.01
CA ARG A 244 1.76 12.04 5.25
C ARG A 244 0.43 12.51 4.67
N THR A 245 -0.51 11.60 4.49
CA THR A 245 -1.85 11.80 3.91
C THR A 245 -2.97 11.92 4.94
N GLN A 246 -2.65 11.86 6.24
CA GLN A 246 -3.64 11.88 7.33
C GLN A 246 -3.15 12.70 8.52
N CYS A 247 -4.03 13.53 9.10
CA CYS A 247 -3.72 14.23 10.36
C CYS A 247 -3.98 13.32 11.57
N LEU A 248 -3.09 12.35 11.83
CA LEU A 248 -3.11 11.62 13.11
C LEU A 248 -2.59 12.49 14.26
N LYS A 249 -2.88 12.10 15.51
CA LYS A 249 -2.27 12.75 16.68
C LYS A 249 -0.78 12.42 16.83
N GLU A 250 -0.31 11.35 16.18
CA GLU A 250 1.06 10.86 16.32
C GLU A 250 2.03 11.46 15.30
N PHE A 251 3.26 11.72 15.72
CA PHE A 251 4.33 12.27 14.89
C PHE A 251 5.71 11.88 15.44
N TYR A 252 6.75 12.01 14.63
CA TYR A 252 8.12 11.69 15.01
C TYR A 252 8.95 12.96 15.25
N SER A 253 9.93 12.87 16.15
CA SER A 253 10.81 13.99 16.52
C SER A 253 12.28 13.58 16.51
N CYS A 254 13.04 14.20 15.63
CA CYS A 254 14.43 13.91 15.35
C CYS A 254 15.36 15.02 15.85
N THR A 255 16.29 14.64 16.72
CA THR A 255 17.35 15.50 17.25
C THR A 255 18.68 15.16 16.58
N THR A 256 19.74 15.92 16.86
CA THR A 256 21.10 15.57 16.39
C THR A 256 21.59 14.22 16.91
N ASP A 257 21.07 13.77 18.05
CA ASP A 257 21.61 12.64 18.81
C ASP A 257 20.96 11.31 18.42
N ASN A 258 19.83 11.35 17.71
CA ASN A 258 19.10 10.17 17.23
C ASN A 258 19.13 9.99 15.70
N ILE A 259 19.91 10.79 14.97
CA ILE A 259 20.13 10.59 13.53
C ILE A 259 20.78 9.21 13.29
N GLY A 260 20.21 8.42 12.38
CA GLY A 260 20.56 7.03 12.13
C GLY A 260 19.89 6.02 13.08
N HIS A 261 19.07 6.45 14.03
CA HIS A 261 18.40 5.59 15.01
C HIS A 261 16.88 5.62 14.88
N THR A 262 16.25 4.47 15.18
CA THR A 262 14.79 4.36 15.30
C THR A 262 14.29 5.13 16.53
N VAL A 263 13.16 5.82 16.39
CA VAL A 263 12.48 6.58 17.45
C VAL A 263 11.03 6.16 17.60
N GLU A 264 10.51 6.28 18.81
CA GLU A 264 9.08 6.10 19.13
C GLU A 264 8.28 7.35 18.73
N PRO A 265 6.99 7.20 18.35
CA PRO A 265 6.13 8.33 18.05
C PRO A 265 5.79 9.13 19.32
N LEU A 266 5.73 10.44 19.17
CA LEU A 266 5.15 11.38 20.13
C LEU A 266 3.69 11.66 19.76
N THR A 267 2.92 12.23 20.68
CA THR A 267 1.50 12.55 20.46
C THR A 267 1.21 14.03 20.73
N CYS A 268 0.43 14.66 19.85
CA CYS A 268 -0.06 16.01 20.04
C CYS A 268 -0.88 16.16 21.34
N SER A 269 -0.73 17.32 22.00
CA SER A 269 -1.40 17.60 23.27
C SER A 269 -2.91 17.84 23.10
N GLY A 270 -3.72 17.29 24.00
CA GLY A 270 -5.17 17.50 24.02
C GLY A 270 -5.84 16.91 22.78
N ASP A 271 -6.68 17.72 22.12
CA ASP A 271 -7.45 17.32 20.93
C ASP A 271 -6.86 17.81 19.60
N LEU A 272 -5.61 18.26 19.61
CA LEU A 272 -4.85 18.62 18.41
C LEU A 272 -4.43 17.37 17.63
N VAL A 273 -4.31 17.51 16.32
CA VAL A 273 -3.75 16.54 15.37
C VAL A 273 -2.51 17.12 14.70
N PHE A 274 -1.58 16.28 14.26
CA PHE A 274 -0.38 16.73 13.56
C PHE A 274 -0.70 16.96 12.08
N ASN A 275 -0.41 18.15 11.56
CA ASN A 275 -0.62 18.50 10.15
C ASN A 275 0.67 18.21 9.35
N PRO A 276 0.65 17.30 8.35
CA PRO A 276 1.83 16.93 7.58
C PRO A 276 2.43 18.04 6.68
N GLU A 277 1.61 19.00 6.22
CA GLU A 277 2.09 20.06 5.30
C GLU A 277 2.94 21.11 6.03
N ASN A 278 2.57 21.46 7.26
CA ASN A 278 3.23 22.50 8.05
C ASN A 278 4.01 21.98 9.26
N ASN A 279 3.93 20.67 9.54
CA ASN A 279 4.64 19.98 10.62
C ASN A 279 4.34 20.54 12.03
N LEU A 280 3.08 20.88 12.30
CA LEU A 280 2.61 21.40 13.59
C LEU A 280 1.38 20.64 14.12
N CYS A 281 1.22 20.60 15.44
CA CYS A 281 -0.03 20.20 16.07
C CYS A 281 -1.08 21.33 15.94
N VAL A 282 -2.18 21.06 15.23
CA VAL A 282 -3.24 22.02 14.90
C VAL A 282 -4.63 21.47 15.31
N PRO A 283 -5.67 22.32 15.40
CA PRO A 283 -7.06 21.86 15.48
C PRO A 283 -7.44 20.94 14.32
N VAL A 284 -8.38 20.02 14.55
CA VAL A 284 -8.87 19.08 13.51
C VAL A 284 -9.42 19.81 12.27
N ASP A 285 -10.06 20.95 12.46
CA ASP A 285 -10.63 21.77 11.37
C ASP A 285 -9.56 22.42 10.47
N ASP A 286 -8.30 22.49 10.92
CA ASP A 286 -7.13 22.99 10.18
C ASP A 286 -6.32 21.84 9.51
N CYS A 287 -6.91 20.64 9.40
CA CYS A 287 -6.35 19.53 8.63
C CYS A 287 -6.65 19.71 7.12
N PRO A 288 -5.65 19.62 6.23
CA PRO A 288 -5.86 19.73 4.78
C PRO A 288 -6.54 18.49 4.18
N PHE A 289 -6.49 17.35 4.89
CA PHE A 289 -7.10 16.09 4.45
C PHE A 289 -8.54 15.95 4.97
N PRO A 290 -9.49 15.50 4.14
CA PRO A 290 -10.89 15.42 4.51
C PRO A 290 -11.13 14.42 5.65
N SER A 291 -12.02 14.79 6.57
CA SER A 291 -12.28 14.09 7.84
C SER A 291 -12.95 12.72 7.73
N SER A 292 -13.15 12.18 6.52
CA SER A 292 -13.67 10.83 6.28
C SER A 292 -12.79 9.72 6.88
N PHE A 293 -11.48 9.93 6.96
CA PHE A 293 -10.52 8.95 7.50
C PHE A 293 -10.47 8.90 9.04
N MET A 294 -11.08 9.86 9.76
CA MET A 294 -11.01 9.91 11.23
C MET A 294 -12.02 8.98 11.95
N SER A 295 -12.84 8.22 11.22
CA SER A 295 -14.01 7.52 11.77
C SER A 295 -13.78 6.07 12.25
N LEU A 296 -12.57 5.70 12.68
CA LEU A 296 -12.25 4.33 13.13
C LEU A 296 -11.56 4.22 14.50
N ASN A 297 -11.87 5.08 15.49
CA ASN A 297 -11.49 4.76 16.90
C ASN A 297 -12.29 5.38 18.07
N THR A 298 -13.53 5.86 17.88
CA THR A 298 -14.27 6.58 18.95
C THR A 298 -15.73 6.14 19.19
N THR A 299 -16.04 4.84 19.08
CA THR A 299 -17.33 4.29 19.54
C THR A 299 -17.24 3.01 20.38
N MET A 300 -16.34 2.97 21.37
CA MET A 300 -16.53 2.16 22.57
C MET A 300 -16.11 2.93 23.83
N LEU A 301 -17.03 3.68 24.43
CA LEU A 301 -17.15 3.98 25.89
C LEU A 301 -18.14 5.13 26.16
N SER A 302 -19.45 4.88 26.03
CA SER A 302 -20.47 5.56 26.86
C SER A 302 -21.85 4.89 26.79
N ARG A 303 -22.05 3.87 27.64
CA ARG A 303 -23.38 3.56 28.18
C ARG A 303 -23.31 3.47 29.70
N SER A 304 -23.13 4.63 30.31
CA SER A 304 -23.49 4.84 31.71
C SER A 304 -25.00 5.01 31.81
N VAL A 305 -25.64 4.15 32.61
CA VAL A 305 -26.75 4.43 33.54
C VAL A 305 -27.45 5.79 33.38
N TRP A 306 -28.78 5.79 33.17
CA TRP A 306 -29.81 6.61 33.84
C TRP A 306 -31.17 6.35 33.16
N GLY A 307 -32.22 5.98 33.93
CA GLY A 307 -33.59 5.79 33.43
C GLY A 307 -34.15 4.40 33.65
#